data_AF-A0A7C1FGK7-F1
#
_entry.id   AF-A0A7C1FGK7-F1
#
_cell.length_a   1.000
_cell.length_b   1.000
_cell.length_c   1.000
_cell.angle_alpha   90.00
_cell.angle_beta   90.00
_cell.angle_gamma   90.00
#
_symmetry.space_group_name_H-M   'P 1'
#
loop_
_entity.id
_entity.type
_entity.pdbx_description
1 polymer ?
#
loop_
_entity_poly.entity_id
_entity_poly.type
_entity_poly.pdbx_seq_one_letter_code
_entity_poly.pdbx_strand_id
1 'polypeptide(L)'
;PGETAPRELGRIELADFVNPAGLKAMGRNLFVATEASGDPITGNPGEEGFGTIAQGFLEMSNVDLVGEMVELIMAQRAYEINSKVIQAADDMLTSTVNLKR
;
A
#
# COMPACT_ATOMS: atom_id res chain seq x y z
N PRO A 1 24.32 -35.26 -30.99
CA PRO A 1 25.05 -34.01 -30.68
C PRO A 1 24.06 -32.92 -30.29
N GLY A 2 23.73 -32.84 -29.01
CA GLY A 2 22.84 -31.80 -28.48
C GLY A 2 23.63 -30.51 -28.30
N GLU A 3 23.13 -29.42 -28.88
CA GLU A 3 23.65 -28.08 -28.59
C GLU A 3 23.54 -27.85 -27.07
N THR A 4 24.69 -27.73 -26.42
CA THR A 4 24.82 -27.33 -25.00
C THR A 4 24.86 -25.82 -24.86
N ALA A 5 24.52 -25.07 -25.91
CA ALA A 5 24.42 -23.62 -25.86
C ALA A 5 23.05 -23.23 -25.28
N PRO A 6 22.98 -22.35 -24.28
CA PRO A 6 21.71 -21.86 -23.78
C PRO A 6 20.96 -21.15 -24.91
N ARG A 7 19.76 -21.66 -25.22
CA ARG A 7 18.85 -21.06 -26.21
C ARG A 7 17.91 -20.10 -25.50
N GLU A 8 17.89 -18.83 -25.92
CA GLU A 8 16.93 -17.86 -25.43
C GLU A 8 15.51 -18.28 -25.85
N LEU A 9 14.62 -18.48 -24.86
CA LEU A 9 13.24 -18.91 -25.09
C LEU A 9 12.24 -17.74 -25.07
N GLY A 10 12.70 -16.55 -24.66
CA GLY A 10 11.90 -15.36 -24.49
C GLY A 10 12.45 -14.50 -23.36
N ARG A 11 12.06 -13.23 -23.34
CA ARG A 11 12.46 -12.26 -22.34
C ARG A 11 11.21 -11.71 -21.66
N ILE A 12 11.32 -11.46 -20.36
CA ILE A 12 10.26 -10.81 -19.58
C ILE A 12 10.37 -9.30 -19.84
N GLU A 13 9.29 -8.69 -20.31
CA GLU A 13 9.17 -7.24 -20.45
C GLU A 13 8.66 -6.64 -19.14
N LEU A 14 9.11 -5.42 -18.83
CA LEU A 14 8.61 -4.64 -17.71
C LEU A 14 7.64 -3.59 -18.23
N ALA A 15 6.61 -3.28 -17.45
CA ALA A 15 5.69 -2.19 -17.71
C ALA A 15 5.83 -1.15 -16.60
N ASP A 16 6.11 0.09 -17.00
CA ASP A 16 6.14 1.25 -16.12
C ASP A 16 4.93 2.16 -16.40
N PHE A 17 4.54 2.94 -15.40
CA PHE A 17 3.40 3.84 -15.46
C PHE A 17 3.82 5.23 -14.99
N VAL A 18 3.34 6.25 -15.68
CA VAL A 18 3.62 7.66 -15.32
C VAL A 18 3.17 7.96 -13.89
N ASN A 19 2.08 7.35 -13.43
CA ASN A 19 1.60 7.49 -12.06
C ASN A 19 1.24 6.13 -11.42
N PRO A 20 2.16 5.52 -10.65
CA PRO A 20 1.90 4.27 -9.94
C PRO A 20 0.77 4.36 -8.90
N ALA A 21 0.56 5.53 -8.28
CA ALA A 21 -0.51 5.71 -7.29
C ALA A 21 -1.92 5.70 -7.90
N GLY A 22 -2.02 5.90 -9.22
CA GLY A 22 -3.28 5.77 -9.96
C GLY A 22 -3.66 4.32 -10.29
N LEU A 23 -2.80 3.35 -9.99
CA LEU A 23 -3.08 1.94 -10.27
C LEU A 23 -4.14 1.40 -9.30
N LYS A 24 -5.08 0.62 -9.85
CA LYS A 24 -6.09 -0.04 -9.03
C LYS A 24 -5.59 -1.41 -8.58
N ALA A 25 -5.47 -1.62 -7.27
CA ALA A 25 -5.17 -2.93 -6.71
C ALA A 25 -6.36 -3.88 -6.91
N MET A 26 -6.14 -4.99 -7.62
CA MET A 26 -7.12 -6.10 -7.76
C MET A 26 -6.93 -7.18 -6.69
N GLY A 27 -5.97 -6.99 -5.78
CA GLY A 27 -5.60 -7.96 -4.75
C GLY A 27 -4.58 -8.98 -5.23
N ARG A 28 -4.04 -9.80 -4.31
CA ARG A 28 -2.95 -10.77 -4.59
C ARG A 28 -1.73 -10.13 -5.25
N ASN A 29 -1.42 -8.88 -4.90
CA ASN A 29 -0.34 -8.07 -5.49
C ASN A 29 -0.53 -7.78 -7.00
N LEU A 30 -1.74 -7.93 -7.53
CA LEU A 30 -2.07 -7.56 -8.91
C LEU A 30 -2.61 -6.14 -8.96
N PHE A 31 -2.17 -5.41 -9.98
CA PHE A 31 -2.57 -4.04 -10.26
C PHE A 31 -3.12 -3.93 -11.67
N VAL A 32 -4.09 -3.03 -11.86
CA VAL A 32 -4.69 -2.72 -13.16
C VAL A 32 -4.55 -1.23 -13.45
N ALA A 33 -4.19 -0.93 -14.69
CA ALA A 33 -4.11 0.42 -15.21
C ALA A 33 -5.49 1.10 -15.17
N THR A 34 -5.50 2.36 -14.77
CA THR A 34 -6.69 3.21 -14.82
C THR A 34 -6.38 4.47 -15.62
N GLU A 35 -7.40 5.26 -15.94
CA GLU A 35 -7.20 6.58 -16.57
C GLU A 35 -6.27 7.49 -15.75
N ALA A 36 -6.21 7.30 -14.42
CA ALA A 36 -5.35 8.08 -13.52
C ALA A 36 -3.89 7.60 -13.48
N SER A 37 -3.60 6.36 -13.89
CA SER A 37 -2.22 5.85 -14.00
C SER A 37 -1.53 6.21 -15.31
N GLY A 38 -2.34 6.51 -16.35
CA GLY A 38 -1.87 6.64 -17.73
C GLY A 38 -1.66 5.28 -18.40
N ASP A 39 -1.23 5.34 -19.67
CA ASP A 39 -0.95 4.16 -20.48
C ASP A 39 0.34 3.44 -20.01
N PRO A 40 0.38 2.10 -20.09
CA PRO A 40 1.58 1.33 -19.75
C PRO A 40 2.70 1.59 -20.78
N ILE A 41 3.88 1.92 -20.28
CA ILE A 41 5.11 2.00 -21.08
C ILE A 41 5.85 0.68 -20.88
N THR A 42 5.92 -0.15 -21.92
CA THR A 42 6.62 -1.43 -21.87
C THR A 42 8.06 -1.29 -22.39
N GLY A 43 9.01 -1.94 -21.73
CA GLY A 43 10.41 -1.91 -22.13
C GLY A 43 11.19 -3.14 -21.65
N ASN A 44 12.44 -3.27 -22.11
CA ASN A 44 13.28 -4.36 -21.65
C ASN A 44 13.93 -4.01 -20.30
N PRO A 45 14.08 -4.99 -19.39
CA PRO A 45 14.83 -4.79 -18.16
C PRO A 45 16.26 -4.31 -18.44
N GLY A 46 16.68 -3.24 -17.77
CA GLY A 46 18.02 -2.64 -17.93
C GLY A 46 18.17 -1.60 -19.05
N GLU A 47 17.10 -1.29 -19.79
CA GLU A 47 17.05 -0.10 -20.66
C GLU A 47 16.82 1.19 -19.83
N GLU A 48 17.12 2.35 -20.41
CA GLU A 48 16.97 3.64 -19.72
C GLU A 48 15.52 3.83 -19.22
N GLY A 49 15.37 4.00 -17.90
CA GLY A 49 14.07 4.14 -17.24
C GLY A 49 13.53 2.86 -16.60
N PHE A 50 14.08 1.68 -16.94
CA PHE A 50 13.64 0.39 -16.38
C PHE A 50 14.67 -0.22 -15.44
N GLY A 51 14.17 -0.85 -14.37
CA GLY A 51 15.01 -1.61 -13.44
C GLY A 51 15.64 -2.85 -14.07
N THR A 52 16.60 -3.46 -13.38
CA THR A 52 17.19 -4.74 -13.78
C THR A 52 16.50 -5.90 -13.06
N ILE A 53 16.40 -7.05 -13.73
CA ILE A 53 15.89 -8.27 -13.09
C ILE A 53 17.07 -9.00 -12.44
N ALA A 54 17.05 -9.12 -11.11
CA ALA A 54 17.99 -9.94 -10.35
C ALA A 54 17.40 -11.33 -10.09
N GLN A 55 17.94 -12.37 -10.75
CA GLN A 55 17.48 -13.75 -10.53
C GLN A 55 17.82 -14.22 -9.11
N GLY A 56 16.85 -14.85 -8.44
CA GLY A 56 17.02 -15.42 -7.09
C GLY A 56 16.77 -14.43 -5.94
N PHE A 57 16.41 -13.18 -6.24
CA PHE A 57 15.96 -12.21 -5.25
C PHE A 57 14.43 -12.11 -5.24
N LEU A 58 13.86 -11.87 -4.05
CA LEU A 58 12.44 -11.59 -3.85
C LEU A 58 12.30 -10.19 -3.25
N GLU A 59 11.42 -9.37 -3.81
CA GLU A 59 11.10 -8.06 -3.25
C GLU A 59 10.33 -8.22 -1.94
N MET A 60 10.87 -7.64 -0.88
CA MET A 60 10.25 -7.63 0.45
C MET A 60 9.34 -6.42 0.58
N SER A 61 8.31 -6.52 1.42
CA SER A 61 7.45 -5.38 1.74
C SER A 61 8.26 -4.21 2.27
N ASN A 62 7.91 -3.00 1.84
CA ASN A 62 8.49 -1.75 2.31
C ASN A 62 7.88 -1.26 3.65
N VAL A 63 7.13 -2.11 4.36
CA VAL A 63 6.38 -1.74 5.57
C VAL A 63 7.30 -1.81 6.79
N ASP A 64 7.40 -0.71 7.54
CA ASP A 64 8.04 -0.69 8.85
C ASP A 64 7.02 -1.05 9.95
N LEU A 65 7.19 -2.23 10.53
CA LEU A 65 6.31 -2.76 11.56
C LEU A 65 6.26 -1.88 12.81
N VAL A 66 7.38 -1.25 13.18
CA VAL A 66 7.46 -0.45 14.42
C VAL A 66 6.67 0.84 14.25
N GLY A 67 6.86 1.53 13.12
CA GLY A 67 6.09 2.73 12.77
C GLY A 67 4.58 2.46 12.72
N GLU A 68 4.19 1.38 12.04
CA GLU A 68 2.78 1.01 11.89
C GLU A 68 2.11 0.69 13.24
N MET A 69 2.83 0.00 14.14
CA MET A 69 2.32 -0.26 15.50
C MET A 69 2.11 1.01 16.31
N VAL A 70 3.00 2.00 16.19
CA VAL A 70 2.85 3.29 16.87
C VAL A 70 1.63 4.04 16.33
N GLU A 71 1.40 4.01 15.01
CA GLU A 71 0.24 4.63 14.38
C GLU A 71 -1.08 3.97 14.83
N LEU A 72 -1.10 2.64 14.94
CA LEU A 72 -2.25 1.91 15.51
C LEU A 72 -2.49 2.27 16.98
N ILE A 73 -1.44 2.38 17.80
CA ILE A 73 -1.56 2.80 19.20
C ILE A 73 -2.11 4.23 19.28
N MET A 74 -1.62 5.13 18.43
CA MET A 74 -2.10 6.51 18.35
C MET A 74 -3.59 6.56 17.97
N ALA A 75 -4.00 5.80 16.96
CA ALA A 75 -5.39 5.69 16.54
C ALA A 75 -6.28 5.15 17.68
N GLN A 76 -5.81 4.12 18.40
CA GLN A 76 -6.52 3.58 19.56
C GLN A 76 -6.65 4.63 20.68
N ARG A 77 -5.59 5.36 21.01
CA ARG A 77 -5.63 6.40 22.04
C ARG A 77 -6.55 7.55 21.65
N ALA A 78 -6.54 7.97 20.39
CA ALA A 78 -7.48 8.96 19.89
C ALA A 78 -8.93 8.48 20.04
N TYR A 79 -9.22 7.22 19.71
CA TYR A 79 -10.54 6.63 19.90
C TYR A 79 -10.97 6.56 21.39
N GLU A 80 -10.06 6.15 22.27
CA GLU A 80 -10.30 6.11 23.72
C GLU A 80 -10.58 7.51 24.29
N ILE A 81 -9.81 8.52 23.88
CA ILE A 81 -10.02 9.92 24.30
C ILE A 81 -11.37 10.41 23.81
N ASN A 82 -11.70 10.21 22.52
CA ASN A 82 -12.99 10.60 21.96
C ASN A 82 -14.16 9.94 22.71
N SER A 83 -14.02 8.66 23.07
CA SER A 83 -15.04 7.93 23.85
C SER A 83 -15.22 8.50 25.26
N LYS A 84 -14.12 8.84 25.95
CA LYS A 84 -14.16 9.46 27.28
C LYS A 84 -14.76 10.87 27.25
N VAL A 85 -14.46 11.65 26.20
CA VAL A 85 -15.05 12.98 26.01
C VAL A 85 -16.56 12.88 25.83
N ILE A 86 -17.05 11.90 25.06
CA ILE A 86 -18.49 11.66 24.90
C ILE A 86 -19.13 11.28 26.25
N GLN A 87 -18.52 10.35 27.00
CA GLN A 87 -19.03 9.96 28.32
C GLN A 87 -19.09 11.15 29.29
N ALA A 88 -18.04 11.96 29.35
CA ALA A 88 -18.03 13.15 30.20
C ALA A 88 -19.09 14.18 29.79
N ALA A 89 -19.36 14.32 28.48
CA ALA A 89 -20.43 15.16 27.98
C ALA A 89 -21.81 14.62 28.41
N ASP A 90 -22.03 13.30 28.32
CA ASP A 90 -23.28 12.64 28.75
C ASP A 90 -23.51 12.77 30.27
N ASP A 91 -22.46 12.65 31.07
CA ASP A 91 -22.52 12.84 32.53
C ASP A 91 -22.89 14.28 32.91
N MET A 92 -22.32 15.27 32.21
CA MET A 92 -22.68 16.69 32.40
C MET A 92 -24.13 16.98 31.99
N LEU A 93 -24.59 16.41 30.87
CA LEU A 93 -25.97 16.52 30.41
C LEU A 93 -26.94 15.94 31.44
N THR A 94 -26.65 14.74 31.96
CA THR A 94 -27.47 14.08 32.99
C THR A 94 -27.53 14.91 34.27
N SER A 95 -26.40 15.46 34.71
CA SER A 95 -26.32 16.33 35.89
C SER A 95 -27.15 17.61 35.72
N THR A 96 -27.14 18.20 34.52
CA THR A 96 -27.92 19.41 34.20
C THR A 96 -29.43 19.13 34.19
N VAL A 97 -29.85 17.98 33.68
CA VAL A 97 -31.26 17.56 33.69
C VAL A 97 -31.78 17.36 35.11
N ASN A 98 -30.97 16.78 36.00
CA ASN A 98 -31.34 16.55 37.39
C ASN A 98 -31.43 17.85 38.23
N LEU A 99 -30.68 18.89 37.87
CA LEU A 99 -30.78 20.22 38.50
C LEU A 99 -32.05 21.00 38.13
N LYS A 100 -32.72 20.64 37.02
CA LYS A 100 -33.95 21.31 36.56
C LYS A 100 -35.23 20.73 37.19
N ARG A 101 -35.10 19.73 38.09
CA ARG A 101 -36.22 19.14 38.83
C ARG A 101 -36.38 19.77 40.21
#